data_AF-A0A2V6JJ06-F1
#
_entry.id   AF-A0A2V6JJ06-F1
#
_cell.length_a   1.000
_cell.length_b   1.000
_cell.length_c   1.000
_cell.angle_alpha   90.00
_cell.angle_beta   90.00
_cell.angle_gamma   90.00
#
_symmetry.space_group_name_H-M   'P 1'
#
loop_
_entity.id
_entity.type
_entity.pdbx_description
1 polymer ?
#
loop_
_entity_poly.entity_id
_entity_poly.type
_entity_poly.pdbx_seq_one_letter_code
_entity_poly.pdbx_strand_id
1 'polypeptide(L)'
;AALRDVAQEDPREVEASKHGLNYIGLDGNIACLVNGAGLAMATMDIIKFYGGEPANFLDVGGGANEQQVTEAFKILLADRKVKAILVNIFGGIMKCDVIAQGIINAAKSIKRSVPGVVRLEGTNVERAKQLLKESGLALITAGDLADAAQKAVAAAVAVNPKSRVPSSK
;
A
#
# COMPACT_ATOMS: atom_id res chain seq x y z
N ALA A 1 -27.15 -9.68 4.52
CA ALA A 1 -26.00 -10.59 4.38
C ALA A 1 -26.35 -11.96 3.75
N ALA A 2 -27.60 -12.44 3.78
CA ALA A 2 -27.97 -13.79 3.33
C ALA A 2 -28.05 -14.02 1.80
N LEU A 3 -27.82 -12.98 0.97
CA LEU A 3 -27.85 -13.05 -0.50
C LEU A 3 -26.47 -12.88 -1.15
N ARG A 4 -25.39 -12.80 -0.36
CA ARG A 4 -24.02 -12.63 -0.87
C ARG A 4 -23.48 -13.98 -1.35
N ASP A 5 -23.13 -14.07 -2.63
CA ASP A 5 -22.48 -15.25 -3.22
C ASP A 5 -20.98 -15.01 -3.41
N VAL A 6 -20.20 -15.46 -2.42
CA VAL A 6 -18.74 -15.28 -2.40
C VAL A 6 -18.01 -16.09 -3.49
N ALA A 7 -18.67 -17.05 -4.15
CA ALA A 7 -18.05 -17.85 -5.19
C ALA A 7 -17.88 -17.09 -6.51
N GLN A 8 -18.62 -15.99 -6.70
CA GLN A 8 -18.56 -15.12 -7.87
C GLN A 8 -17.71 -13.85 -7.64
N GLU A 9 -17.16 -13.67 -6.43
CA GLU A 9 -16.36 -12.51 -6.05
C GLU A 9 -14.85 -12.81 -6.17
N ASP A 10 -14.02 -11.76 -6.29
CA ASP A 10 -12.57 -11.93 -6.20
C ASP A 10 -12.19 -12.47 -4.81
N PRO A 11 -11.43 -13.59 -4.72
CA PRO A 11 -11.03 -14.15 -3.43
C PRO A 11 -10.31 -13.17 -2.51
N ARG A 12 -9.62 -12.16 -3.08
CA ARG A 12 -8.94 -11.10 -2.33
C ARG A 12 -9.93 -10.12 -1.69
N GLU A 13 -11.03 -9.82 -2.38
CA GLU A 13 -12.13 -8.99 -1.86
C GLU A 13 -12.89 -9.72 -0.75
N VAL A 14 -13.14 -11.02 -0.95
CA VAL A 14 -13.73 -11.89 0.07
C VAL A 14 -12.86 -11.92 1.32
N GLU A 15 -11.55 -12.12 1.17
CA GLU A 15 -10.61 -12.13 2.30
C GLU A 15 -10.53 -10.77 2.99
N ALA A 16 -10.40 -9.68 2.24
CA ALA A 16 -10.41 -8.32 2.78
C ALA A 16 -11.66 -8.04 3.63
N SER A 17 -12.83 -8.48 3.17
CA SER A 17 -14.09 -8.25 3.88
C SER A 17 -14.18 -8.93 5.24
N LYS A 18 -13.44 -10.03 5.46
CA LYS A 18 -13.37 -10.71 6.78
C LYS A 18 -12.65 -9.87 7.83
N HIS A 19 -11.78 -8.95 7.40
CA HIS A 19 -10.98 -8.07 8.26
C HIS A 19 -11.51 -6.63 8.30
N GLY A 20 -12.70 -6.39 7.74
CA GLY A 20 -13.30 -5.06 7.65
C GLY A 20 -12.52 -4.12 6.73
N LEU A 21 -11.84 -4.66 5.72
CA LEU A 21 -11.08 -3.90 4.73
C LEU A 21 -11.92 -3.72 3.46
N ASN A 22 -11.89 -2.52 2.88
CA ASN A 22 -12.50 -2.26 1.58
C ASN A 22 -11.43 -2.42 0.50
N TYR A 23 -11.44 -3.56 -0.21
CA TYR A 23 -10.49 -3.87 -1.27
C TYR A 23 -11.21 -4.00 -2.61
N ILE A 24 -10.59 -3.54 -3.69
CA ILE A 24 -11.01 -3.84 -5.07
C ILE A 24 -9.75 -4.15 -5.87
N GLY A 25 -9.76 -5.30 -6.56
CA GLY A 25 -8.65 -5.71 -7.42
C GLY A 25 -8.59 -4.88 -8.72
N LEU A 26 -7.38 -4.48 -9.12
CA LEU A 26 -7.12 -3.85 -10.43
C LEU A 26 -5.99 -4.60 -11.17
N ASP A 27 -5.67 -4.16 -12.38
CA ASP A 27 -4.72 -4.83 -13.27
C ASP A 27 -3.28 -4.30 -13.23
N GLY A 28 -3.02 -3.28 -12.41
CA GLY A 28 -1.69 -2.71 -12.27
C GLY A 28 -0.72 -3.53 -11.42
N ASN A 29 0.39 -2.89 -11.09
CA ASN A 29 1.53 -3.50 -10.39
C ASN A 29 2.01 -2.71 -9.16
N ILE A 30 1.40 -1.57 -8.86
CA ILE A 30 1.68 -0.77 -7.65
C ILE A 30 0.51 -0.94 -6.70
N ALA A 31 0.70 -1.71 -5.65
CA ALA A 31 -0.33 -1.88 -4.63
C ALA A 31 -0.44 -0.63 -3.76
N CYS A 32 -1.66 -0.28 -3.36
CA CYS A 32 -1.93 0.87 -2.50
C CYS A 32 -2.49 0.38 -1.16
N LEU A 33 -2.09 1.00 -0.06
CA LEU A 33 -2.72 0.86 1.26
C LEU A 33 -2.94 2.26 1.83
N VAL A 34 -4.21 2.62 2.02
CA VAL A 34 -4.63 3.98 2.36
C VAL A 34 -5.72 3.97 3.42
N ASN A 35 -5.85 5.04 4.20
CA ASN A 35 -6.99 5.26 5.08
C ASN A 35 -7.91 6.35 4.53
N GLY A 36 -9.18 5.99 4.31
CA GLY A 36 -10.21 6.82 3.69
C GLY A 36 -10.31 6.61 2.18
N ALA A 37 -11.51 6.26 1.71
CA ALA A 37 -11.80 6.03 0.30
C ALA A 37 -11.40 7.19 -0.64
N GLY A 38 -11.63 8.44 -0.23
CA GLY A 38 -11.23 9.61 -1.01
C GLY A 38 -9.72 9.72 -1.21
N LEU A 39 -8.93 9.46 -0.17
CA LEU A 39 -7.48 9.44 -0.26
C LEU A 39 -7.00 8.26 -1.09
N ALA A 40 -7.68 7.10 -1.00
CA ALA A 40 -7.35 5.92 -1.80
C ALA A 40 -7.54 6.18 -3.29
N MET A 41 -8.66 6.81 -3.69
CA MET A 41 -8.90 7.24 -5.07
C MET A 41 -7.82 8.23 -5.55
N ALA A 42 -7.56 9.30 -4.79
CA ALA A 42 -6.54 10.28 -5.14
C ALA A 42 -5.13 9.67 -5.26
N THR A 43 -4.84 8.65 -4.45
CA THR A 43 -3.56 7.93 -4.50
C THR A 43 -3.42 7.11 -5.78
N MET A 44 -4.48 6.43 -6.22
CA MET A 44 -4.48 5.71 -7.50
C MET A 44 -4.35 6.69 -8.67
N ASP A 45 -5.08 7.80 -8.63
CA ASP A 45 -5.03 8.84 -9.66
C ASP A 45 -3.62 9.40 -9.81
N ILE A 46 -2.95 9.73 -8.69
CA ILE A 46 -1.61 10.31 -8.77
C ILE A 46 -0.54 9.28 -9.19
N ILE A 47 -0.70 8.00 -8.84
CA ILE A 47 0.14 6.92 -9.37
C ILE A 47 0.00 6.86 -10.89
N LYS A 48 -1.23 6.88 -11.38
CA LYS A 48 -1.54 6.86 -12.81
C LYS A 48 -1.00 8.10 -13.53
N PHE A 49 -1.14 9.27 -12.91
CA PHE A 49 -0.61 10.54 -13.41
C PHE A 49 0.91 10.50 -13.63
N TYR A 50 1.66 9.85 -12.73
CA TYR A 50 3.10 9.65 -12.88
C TYR A 50 3.49 8.42 -13.73
N GLY A 51 2.55 7.83 -14.47
CA GLY A 51 2.81 6.72 -15.39
C GLY A 51 2.91 5.34 -14.74
N GLY A 52 2.47 5.20 -13.49
CA GLY A 52 2.31 3.91 -12.82
C GLY A 52 0.95 3.29 -13.07
N GLU A 53 0.82 2.01 -12.68
CA GLU A 53 -0.45 1.30 -12.75
C GLU A 53 -0.85 0.81 -11.35
N PRO A 54 -1.94 1.33 -10.75
CA PRO A 54 -2.40 0.86 -9.46
C PRO A 54 -2.93 -0.57 -9.56
N ALA A 55 -2.47 -1.46 -8.68
CA ALA A 55 -2.84 -2.87 -8.63
C ALA A 55 -4.15 -3.12 -7.87
N ASN A 56 -4.57 -2.16 -7.05
CA ASN A 56 -5.78 -2.26 -6.24
C ASN A 56 -6.22 -0.90 -5.72
N PHE A 57 -7.49 -0.83 -5.35
CA PHE A 57 -8.00 0.06 -4.31
C PHE A 57 -7.95 -0.67 -2.97
N LEU A 58 -7.51 0.00 -1.90
CA LEU A 58 -7.61 -0.53 -0.54
C LEU A 58 -7.71 0.60 0.47
N ASP A 59 -8.87 0.64 1.14
CA ASP A 59 -9.13 1.50 2.28
C ASP A 59 -9.20 0.67 3.57
N VAL A 60 -8.28 0.93 4.50
CA VAL A 60 -8.24 0.30 5.83
C VAL A 60 -9.17 0.95 6.86
N GLY A 61 -9.76 2.10 6.53
CA GLY A 61 -10.60 2.90 7.41
C GLY A 61 -9.82 3.85 8.31
N GLY A 62 -10.50 4.88 8.84
CA GLY A 62 -9.88 5.92 9.67
C GLY A 62 -9.46 5.49 11.08
N GLY A 63 -9.87 4.30 11.53
CA GLY A 63 -9.56 3.73 12.84
C GLY A 63 -8.83 2.40 12.76
N ALA A 64 -8.10 2.16 11.67
CA ALA A 64 -7.43 0.88 11.44
C ALA A 64 -6.43 0.55 12.56
N ASN A 65 -6.45 -0.70 12.99
CA ASN A 65 -5.50 -1.23 13.96
C ASN A 65 -4.34 -1.98 13.29
N GLU A 66 -3.36 -2.37 14.10
CA GLU A 66 -2.17 -3.10 13.65
C GLU A 66 -2.49 -4.41 12.91
N GLN A 67 -3.51 -5.14 13.38
CA GLN A 67 -3.95 -6.40 12.79
C GLN A 67 -4.54 -6.17 11.40
N GLN A 68 -5.39 -5.17 11.23
CA GLN A 68 -5.97 -4.82 9.93
C GLN A 68 -4.89 -4.42 8.92
N VAL A 69 -3.89 -3.66 9.34
CA VAL A 69 -2.74 -3.32 8.48
C VAL A 69 -1.95 -4.58 8.11
N THR A 70 -1.78 -5.51 9.04
CA THR A 70 -1.06 -6.76 8.79
C THR A 70 -1.79 -7.63 7.77
N GLU A 71 -3.10 -7.82 7.91
CA GLU A 71 -3.91 -8.60 6.97
C GLU A 71 -4.00 -7.92 5.60
N ALA A 72 -4.12 -6.58 5.57
CA ALA A 72 -4.01 -5.81 4.33
C ALA A 72 -2.71 -6.12 3.59
N PHE A 73 -1.57 -6.07 4.27
CA PHE A 73 -0.27 -6.40 3.65
C PHE A 73 -0.20 -7.83 3.14
N LYS A 74 -0.76 -8.81 3.86
CA LYS A 74 -0.82 -10.21 3.39
C LYS A 74 -1.58 -10.33 2.08
N ILE A 75 -2.72 -9.64 1.96
CA ILE A 75 -3.53 -9.61 0.73
C ILE A 75 -2.72 -8.99 -0.43
N LEU A 76 -2.08 -7.84 -0.20
CA LEU A 76 -1.26 -7.18 -1.21
C LEU A 76 -0.06 -8.04 -1.66
N LEU A 77 0.58 -8.74 -0.72
CA LEU A 77 1.73 -9.58 -0.99
C LEU A 77 1.37 -10.95 -1.58
N ALA A 78 0.11 -11.38 -1.49
CA ALA A 78 -0.37 -12.57 -2.17
C ALA A 78 -0.47 -12.33 -3.69
N ASP A 79 -0.82 -11.11 -4.13
CA ASP A 79 -0.92 -10.77 -5.54
C ASP A 79 0.46 -10.71 -6.21
N ARG A 80 0.70 -11.60 -7.20
CA ARG A 80 1.97 -11.73 -7.94
C ARG A 80 2.22 -10.58 -8.93
N LYS A 81 1.18 -9.83 -9.31
CA LYS A 81 1.29 -8.63 -10.15
C LYS A 81 2.02 -7.50 -9.44
N VAL A 82 1.86 -7.41 -8.12
CA VAL A 82 2.44 -6.36 -7.28
C VAL A 82 3.98 -6.39 -7.30
N LYS A 83 4.58 -5.27 -7.72
CA LYS A 83 6.03 -5.02 -7.78
C LYS A 83 6.49 -3.94 -6.81
N ALA A 84 5.61 -3.05 -6.38
CA ALA A 84 5.85 -2.09 -5.32
C ALA A 84 4.57 -1.89 -4.49
N ILE A 85 4.73 -1.48 -3.24
CA ILE A 85 3.62 -1.08 -2.36
C ILE A 85 3.79 0.39 -2.02
N LEU A 86 2.75 1.19 -2.19
CA LEU A 86 2.65 2.55 -1.67
C LEU A 86 1.68 2.56 -0.49
N VAL A 87 2.21 2.87 0.69
CA VAL A 87 1.44 3.14 1.90
C VAL A 87 1.30 4.66 2.01
N ASN A 88 0.07 5.16 1.93
CA ASN A 88 -0.22 6.58 2.10
C ASN A 88 -1.26 6.76 3.20
N ILE A 89 -0.81 7.21 4.36
CA ILE A 89 -1.67 7.33 5.54
C ILE A 89 -1.62 8.75 6.09
N PHE A 90 -2.81 9.28 6.36
CA PHE A 90 -2.98 10.55 7.05
C PHE A 90 -3.59 10.29 8.44
N GLY A 91 -2.76 10.36 9.47
CA GLY A 91 -3.08 10.13 10.87
C GLY A 91 -3.80 11.33 11.50
N GLY A 92 -5.12 11.19 11.69
CA GLY A 92 -5.90 12.05 12.59
C GLY A 92 -6.07 11.36 13.94
N ILE A 93 -7.20 10.65 14.09
CA ILE A 93 -7.46 9.80 15.26
C ILE A 93 -6.45 8.63 15.33
N MET A 94 -6.04 8.13 14.17
CA MET A 94 -5.08 7.05 14.03
C MET A 94 -3.66 7.57 14.17
N LYS A 95 -2.85 6.92 15.02
CA LYS A 95 -1.46 7.31 15.25
C LYS A 95 -0.53 6.61 14.25
N CYS A 96 0.38 7.37 13.65
CA CYS A 96 1.27 6.86 12.60
C CYS A 96 2.23 5.77 13.09
N ASP A 97 2.59 5.79 14.37
CA ASP A 97 3.49 4.81 15.00
C ASP A 97 2.85 3.41 15.09
N VAL A 98 1.55 3.32 15.40
CA VAL A 98 0.78 2.06 15.37
C VAL A 98 0.79 1.46 13.95
N ILE A 99 0.63 2.31 12.94
CA ILE A 99 0.65 1.89 11.54
C ILE A 99 2.05 1.45 11.11
N ALA A 100 3.08 2.21 11.47
CA ALA A 100 4.47 1.83 11.22
C ALA A 100 4.78 0.46 11.83
N GLN A 101 4.31 0.19 13.06
CA GLN A 101 4.47 -1.11 13.70
C GLN A 101 3.78 -2.24 12.93
N GLY A 102 2.54 -2.00 12.46
CA GLY A 102 1.81 -2.95 11.61
C GLY A 102 2.54 -3.27 10.31
N ILE A 103 3.07 -2.25 9.63
CA ILE A 103 3.89 -2.42 8.41
C ILE A 103 5.11 -3.29 8.71
N ILE A 104 5.83 -2.99 9.80
CA ILE A 104 7.05 -3.71 10.19
C ILE A 104 6.75 -5.18 10.48
N ASN A 105 5.67 -5.45 11.23
CA ASN A 105 5.28 -6.80 11.62
C ASN A 105 4.81 -7.61 10.41
N ALA A 106 4.06 -6.99 9.50
CA ALA A 106 3.67 -7.61 8.24
C ALA A 106 4.89 -7.96 7.37
N ALA A 107 5.82 -7.01 7.20
CA ALA A 107 7.02 -7.21 6.40
C ALA A 107 7.94 -8.31 6.97
N LYS A 108 8.01 -8.46 8.30
CA LYS A 108 8.79 -9.53 8.95
C LYS A 108 8.14 -10.91 8.85
N SER A 109 6.81 -10.98 8.78
CA SER A 109 6.08 -12.25 8.76
C SER A 109 5.98 -12.89 7.37
N ILE A 110 6.28 -12.14 6.29
CA ILE A 110 6.06 -12.58 4.91
C ILE A 110 7.38 -12.72 4.17
N LYS A 111 7.60 -13.87 3.52
CA LYS A 111 8.87 -14.21 2.83
C LYS A 111 9.12 -13.47 1.50
N ARG A 112 8.13 -12.73 0.99
CA ARG A 112 8.24 -12.03 -0.30
C ARG A 112 8.60 -10.57 -0.07
N SER A 113 9.79 -10.17 -0.52
CA SER A 113 10.22 -8.77 -0.48
C SER A 113 9.80 -8.05 -1.77
N VAL A 114 8.97 -7.03 -1.63
CA VAL A 114 8.74 -5.99 -2.64
C VAL A 114 9.07 -4.64 -2.00
N PRO A 115 9.62 -3.67 -2.75
CA PRO A 115 9.91 -2.36 -2.22
C PRO A 115 8.61 -1.68 -1.73
N GLY A 116 8.68 -1.13 -0.52
CA GLY A 116 7.60 -0.35 0.08
C GLY A 116 7.95 1.13 0.12
N VAL A 117 7.10 1.97 -0.43
CA VAL A 117 7.14 3.42 -0.28
C VAL A 117 6.12 3.81 0.78
N VAL A 118 6.53 4.58 1.78
CA VAL A 118 5.67 4.97 2.89
C VAL A 118 5.62 6.49 2.99
N ARG A 119 4.41 7.04 2.91
CA ARG A 119 4.10 8.43 3.23
C ARG A 119 3.14 8.43 4.42
N LEU A 120 3.63 8.94 5.55
CA LEU A 120 2.87 9.10 6.78
C LEU A 120 2.78 10.59 7.09
N GLU A 121 1.60 11.05 7.48
CA GLU A 121 1.37 12.40 7.99
C GLU A 121 0.52 12.37 9.25
N GLY A 122 0.65 13.38 10.10
CA GLY A 122 -0.23 13.58 11.26
C GLY A 122 0.32 13.06 12.58
N THR A 123 -0.55 12.55 13.46
CA THR A 123 -0.18 12.25 14.85
C THR A 123 0.91 11.19 14.95
N ASN A 124 1.95 11.46 15.76
CA ASN A 124 3.12 10.60 15.98
C ASN A 124 3.96 10.26 14.73
N VAL A 125 3.89 11.08 13.67
CA VAL A 125 4.64 10.84 12.43
C VAL A 125 6.16 10.74 12.64
N GLU A 126 6.74 11.57 13.50
CA GLU A 126 8.18 11.53 13.76
C GLU A 126 8.62 10.23 14.44
N ARG A 127 7.82 9.74 15.40
CA ARG A 127 8.05 8.43 16.01
C ARG A 127 7.89 7.30 15.00
N ALA A 128 6.90 7.40 14.11
CA ALA A 128 6.68 6.42 13.05
C ALA A 128 7.88 6.35 12.09
N LYS A 129 8.39 7.50 11.62
CA LYS A 129 9.59 7.58 10.77
C LYS A 129 10.80 6.94 11.46
N GLN A 130 10.97 7.18 12.76
CA GLN A 130 12.04 6.55 13.53
C GLN A 130 11.88 5.02 13.59
N LEU A 131 10.67 4.51 13.89
CA LEU A 131 10.39 3.07 13.88
C LEU A 131 10.70 2.41 12.53
N LEU A 132 10.30 3.06 11.44
CA LEU A 132 10.58 2.56 10.08
C LEU A 132 12.09 2.52 9.80
N LYS A 133 12.85 3.54 10.22
CA LYS A 133 14.31 3.59 10.06
C LYS A 133 15.01 2.51 10.90
N GLU A 134 14.56 2.29 12.13
CA GLU A 134 15.11 1.28 13.06
C GLU A 134 14.75 -0.15 12.66
N SER A 135 13.74 -0.34 11.80
CA SER A 135 13.24 -1.67 11.42
C SER A 135 14.22 -2.52 10.60
N GLY A 136 15.22 -1.88 9.97
CA GLY A 136 16.15 -2.53 9.03
C GLY A 136 15.49 -2.99 7.73
N LEU A 137 14.22 -2.66 7.49
CA LEU A 137 13.50 -2.96 6.26
C LEU A 137 13.87 -1.97 5.16
N ALA A 138 13.91 -2.44 3.92
CA ALA A 138 14.11 -1.61 2.73
C ALA A 138 12.83 -0.81 2.39
N LEU A 139 12.47 0.12 3.28
CA LEU A 139 11.34 1.03 3.12
C LEU A 139 11.82 2.42 2.70
N ILE A 140 11.16 2.99 1.71
CA ILE A 140 11.46 4.31 1.16
C ILE A 140 10.45 5.29 1.76
N THR A 141 10.91 6.30 2.50
CA THR A 141 10.02 7.34 3.02
C THR A 141 9.81 8.45 1.98
N ALA A 142 8.58 8.95 1.88
CA ALA A 142 8.22 10.07 1.03
C ALA A 142 7.73 11.27 1.84
N GLY A 143 8.02 12.48 1.35
CA GLY A 143 7.69 13.75 2.01
C GLY A 143 6.26 14.23 1.70
N ASP A 144 5.77 13.97 0.49
CA ASP A 144 4.42 14.34 0.06
C ASP A 144 3.83 13.28 -0.89
N LEU A 145 2.61 13.52 -1.36
CA LEU A 145 1.90 12.56 -2.22
C LEU A 145 2.54 12.41 -3.62
N ALA A 146 3.08 13.50 -4.17
CA ALA A 146 3.74 13.49 -5.47
C ALA A 146 5.06 12.71 -5.42
N ASP A 147 5.89 13.03 -4.42
CA ASP A 147 7.14 12.32 -4.11
C ASP A 147 6.87 10.82 -3.86
N ALA A 148 5.81 10.48 -3.11
CA ALA A 148 5.43 9.10 -2.86
C ALA A 148 5.09 8.35 -4.14
N ALA A 149 4.26 8.94 -5.01
CA ALA A 149 3.86 8.32 -6.27
C ALA A 149 5.06 8.13 -7.20
N GLN A 150 5.89 9.16 -7.39
CA GLN A 150 7.10 9.07 -8.23
C GLN A 150 8.06 7.97 -7.74
N LYS A 151 8.30 7.90 -6.43
CA LYS A 151 9.12 6.85 -5.82
C LYS A 151 8.52 5.45 -6.00
N ALA A 152 7.19 5.31 -5.88
CA ALA A 152 6.52 4.03 -6.07
C ALA A 152 6.60 3.54 -7.52
N VAL A 153 6.43 4.44 -8.49
CA VAL A 153 6.62 4.15 -9.91
C VAL A 153 8.05 3.72 -10.19
N ALA A 154 9.04 4.48 -9.71
CA ALA A 154 10.44 4.13 -9.87
C ALA A 154 10.78 2.76 -9.23
N ALA A 155 10.25 2.49 -8.03
CA ALA A 155 10.44 1.23 -7.33
C ALA A 155 9.84 0.04 -8.10
N ALA A 156 8.67 0.20 -8.72
CA ALA A 156 8.03 -0.83 -9.52
C ALA A 156 8.82 -1.17 -10.80
N VAL A 157 9.42 -0.14 -11.43
CA VAL A 157 10.25 -0.31 -12.64
C VAL A 157 11.60 -0.96 -12.31
N ALA A 158 12.22 -0.63 -11.17
CA ALA A 158 13.51 -1.22 -10.77
C ALA A 158 13.46 -2.75 -10.62
N VAL A 159 12.27 -3.31 -10.33
CA VAL A 159 12.02 -4.76 -10.26
C VAL A 159 11.87 -5.40 -11.66
N ASN A 160 11.75 -4.60 -12.73
CA ASN A 160 11.55 -5.07 -14.10
C ASN A 160 12.54 -4.44 -15.10
N PRO A 161 13.76 -5.00 -15.28
CA PRO A 161 14.78 -4.44 -16.18
C PRO A 161 14.41 -4.49 -17.69
N LYS A 162 13.26 -5.06 -18.07
CA LYS A 162 12.86 -5.24 -19.48
C LYS A 162 12.01 -4.09 -20.08
N SER A 163 11.67 -3.04 -19.33
CA SER A 163 10.82 -1.94 -19.84
C SER A 163 11.55 -0.64 -20.17
N ARG A 164 12.90 -0.63 -20.25
CA ARG A 164 13.64 0.52 -20.79
C ARG A 164 13.39 0.63 -22.30
N VAL A 165 12.31 1.32 -22.68
CA VAL A 165 12.20 1.92 -24.01
C VAL A 165 13.25 3.04 -24.08
N PRO A 166 14.13 3.10 -25.10
CA PRO A 166 15.04 4.21 -25.24
C PRO A 166 14.22 5.45 -25.61
N SER A 167 14.32 6.51 -24.81
CA SER A 167 13.82 7.83 -25.22
C SER A 167 14.57 8.22 -26.50
N SER A 168 13.87 8.20 -27.62
CA SER A 168 14.36 8.78 -28.87
C SER A 168 14.55 10.28 -28.69
N LYS A 169 15.62 10.78 -29.31
CA LYS A 169 15.97 12.19 -29.47
C LYS A 169 14.80 13.06 -29.93
#